data_AF-A0A1M3BDS5-F1
#
_entry.id   AF-A0A1M3BDS5-F1
#
_cell.length_a   1.000
_cell.length_b   1.000
_cell.length_c   1.000
_cell.angle_alpha   90.00
_cell.angle_beta   90.00
_cell.angle_gamma   90.00
#
_symmetry.space_group_name_H-M   'P 1'
#
loop_
_entity.id
_entity.type
_entity.pdbx_description
1 polymer ?
#
loop_
_entity_poly.entity_id
_entity_poly.type
_entity_poly.pdbx_seq_one_letter_code
_entity_poly.pdbx_strand_id
1 'polypeptide(L)'
;MRAIIIFLTIFLFIQFIKKLYFIFKHRKIRYQAKILKKQFLSDQNLYNWDFLSYVLEIKELDIFTYLLKVKKRKLWHYKSLIQELDVCQTTPLHTAIRLQNSKILSFLLDNILIKSVVDLYETRPFLEGEIFTINPLALALKKEYCSAEIVNLLCNKLPQLKTLNRYEGQQLSYNDRMLFESMCPLQQALAIEKLDVFIVLYKHGFPLTSKTLQDCIKLQWKEGIELHHKNGINNC
;
A
#
# COMPACT_ATOMS: atom_id res chain seq x y z
N MET A 1 49.15 12.44 14.45
CA MET A 1 48.72 11.45 15.47
C MET A 1 47.63 11.96 16.42
N ARG A 2 47.81 13.08 17.14
CA ARG A 2 46.81 13.58 18.12
C ARG A 2 45.41 13.88 17.53
N ALA A 3 45.32 14.50 16.36
CA ALA A 3 44.04 14.80 15.71
C ALA A 3 43.23 13.54 15.33
N ILE A 4 43.91 12.45 14.94
CA ILE A 4 43.27 11.18 14.58
C ILE A 4 42.64 10.53 15.83
N ILE A 5 43.34 10.59 16.97
CA ILE A 5 42.84 10.06 18.24
C ILE A 5 41.58 10.83 18.70
N ILE A 6 41.59 12.17 18.59
CA ILE A 6 40.43 13.01 18.95
C ILE A 6 39.23 12.73 18.03
N PHE A 7 39.47 12.55 16.73
CA PHE A 7 38.40 12.19 15.80
C PHE A 7 37.78 10.82 16.14
N LEU A 8 38.62 9.83 16.47
CA LEU A 8 38.16 8.49 16.82
C LEU A 8 37.34 8.48 18.11
N THR A 9 37.74 9.25 19.12
CA THR A 9 37.01 9.33 20.39
C THR A 9 35.66 10.03 20.22
N ILE A 10 35.59 11.12 19.45
CA ILE A 10 34.32 11.79 19.12
C ILE A 10 33.40 10.82 18.34
N PHE A 11 33.93 10.10 17.36
CA PHE A 11 33.16 9.13 16.59
C PHE A 11 32.57 8.02 17.49
N LEU A 12 33.38 7.41 18.35
CA LEU A 12 32.93 6.38 19.30
C LEU A 12 31.92 6.93 20.31
N PHE A 13 32.10 8.16 20.78
CA PHE A 13 31.16 8.82 21.69
C PHE A 13 29.81 9.07 21.02
N ILE A 14 29.79 9.52 19.76
CA ILE A 14 28.56 9.67 18.97
C ILE A 14 27.86 8.31 18.79
N GLN A 15 28.60 7.25 18.49
CA GLN A 15 28.03 5.89 18.38
C GLN A 15 27.43 5.42 19.71
N PHE A 16 28.10 5.71 20.82
CA PHE A 16 27.62 5.37 22.16
C PHE A 16 26.32 6.11 22.53
N ILE A 17 26.25 7.43 22.29
CA ILE A 17 25.02 8.21 22.51
C ILE A 17 23.87 7.67 21.65
N LYS A 18 24.13 7.39 20.36
CA LYS A 18 23.12 6.79 19.46
C LYS A 18 22.59 5.46 20.02
N LYS A 19 23.47 4.62 20.55
CA LYS A 19 23.11 3.34 21.17
C LYS A 19 22.27 3.53 22.44
N LEU A 20 22.63 4.46 23.31
CA LEU A 20 21.85 4.78 24.51
C LEU A 20 20.45 5.31 24.15
N TYR A 21 20.38 6.29 23.25
CA TYR A 21 19.10 6.82 22.75
C TYR A 21 18.20 5.71 22.21
N PHE A 22 18.76 4.80 21.42
CA PHE A 22 18.06 3.64 20.89
C PHE A 22 17.48 2.74 22.00
N ILE A 23 18.26 2.45 23.05
CA ILE A 23 17.81 1.64 24.19
C ILE A 23 16.65 2.32 24.93
N PHE A 24 16.76 3.61 25.22
CA PHE A 24 15.70 4.37 25.91
C PHE A 24 14.42 4.43 25.07
N LYS A 25 14.54 4.71 23.77
CA LYS A 25 13.38 4.71 22.84
C LYS A 25 12.70 3.34 22.84
N HIS A 26 13.46 2.25 22.75
CA HIS A 26 12.89 0.89 22.77
C HIS A 26 12.18 0.55 24.08
N ARG A 27 12.73 0.94 25.24
CA ARG A 27 12.08 0.73 26.54
C ARG A 27 10.76 1.49 26.64
N LYS A 28 10.72 2.75 26.19
CA LYS A 28 9.50 3.56 26.15
C LYS A 28 8.42 2.92 25.28
N ILE A 29 8.76 2.53 24.04
CA ILE A 29 7.83 1.89 23.11
C ILE A 29 7.28 0.58 23.69
N ARG A 30 8.15 -0.25 24.28
CA ARG A 30 7.72 -1.52 24.91
C ARG A 30 6.73 -1.27 26.06
N TYR A 31 6.96 -0.23 26.86
CA TYR A 31 6.07 0.14 27.95
C TYR A 31 4.71 0.63 27.42
N GLN A 32 4.71 1.52 26.42
CA GLN A 32 3.49 1.99 25.75
C GLN A 32 2.69 0.84 25.14
N ALA A 33 3.37 -0.09 24.45
CA ALA A 33 2.74 -1.29 23.90
C ALA A 33 2.06 -2.16 24.97
N LYS A 34 2.63 -2.23 26.18
CA LYS A 34 2.04 -2.98 27.30
C LYS A 34 0.78 -2.31 27.84
N ILE A 35 0.77 -0.98 27.95
CA ILE A 35 -0.43 -0.21 28.36
C ILE A 35 -1.53 -0.39 27.33
N LEU A 36 -1.21 -0.16 26.05
CA LEU A 36 -2.17 -0.26 24.95
C LEU A 36 -2.76 -1.67 24.85
N LYS A 37 -1.95 -2.72 25.07
CA LYS A 37 -2.45 -4.09 25.10
C LYS A 37 -3.45 -4.34 26.23
N LYS A 38 -3.27 -3.70 27.40
CA LYS A 38 -4.24 -3.83 28.50
C LYS A 38 -5.57 -3.15 28.16
N GLN A 39 -5.52 -1.96 27.56
CA GLN A 39 -6.72 -1.25 27.07
C GLN A 39 -7.44 -2.08 26.01
N PHE A 40 -6.71 -2.61 25.04
CA PHE A 40 -7.27 -3.47 24.02
C PHE A 40 -7.98 -4.72 24.59
N LEU A 41 -7.46 -5.31 25.66
CA LEU A 41 -8.08 -6.48 26.31
C LEU A 41 -9.28 -6.11 27.18
N SER A 42 -9.37 -4.89 27.69
CA SER A 42 -10.52 -4.44 28.49
C SER A 42 -11.76 -4.12 27.65
N ASP A 43 -11.58 -3.73 26.39
CA ASP A 43 -12.65 -3.19 25.55
C ASP A 43 -13.64 -4.24 24.99
N GLN A 44 -13.75 -5.43 25.61
CA GLN A 44 -14.63 -6.54 25.18
C GLN A 44 -14.65 -6.77 23.67
N ASN A 45 -13.47 -6.70 23.03
CA ASN A 45 -13.18 -6.80 21.59
C ASN A 45 -14.29 -7.48 20.75
N LEU A 46 -15.34 -6.71 20.43
CA LEU A 46 -16.57 -7.18 19.77
C LEU A 46 -16.33 -7.76 18.38
N TYR A 47 -15.14 -7.51 17.81
CA TYR A 47 -14.80 -7.81 16.44
C TYR A 47 -13.70 -8.88 16.28
N ASN A 48 -13.30 -9.55 17.37
CA ASN A 48 -12.27 -10.61 17.35
C ASN A 48 -10.94 -10.18 16.71
N TRP A 49 -10.50 -8.96 16.95
CA TRP A 49 -9.27 -8.47 16.34
C TRP A 49 -8.00 -9.03 16.96
N ASP A 50 -6.97 -9.14 16.13
CA ASP A 50 -5.61 -9.27 16.60
C ASP A 50 -5.07 -7.90 17.00
N PHE A 51 -4.37 -7.86 18.14
CA PHE A 51 -3.81 -6.63 18.69
C PHE A 51 -2.91 -5.87 17.69
N LEU A 52 -2.17 -6.58 16.83
CA LEU A 52 -1.28 -5.92 15.86
C LEU A 52 -2.08 -5.17 14.78
N SER A 53 -3.19 -5.73 14.33
CA SER A 53 -4.11 -5.06 13.40
C SER A 53 -4.72 -3.81 14.03
N TYR A 54 -5.17 -3.90 15.29
CA TYR A 54 -5.69 -2.73 16.00
C TYR A 54 -4.67 -1.59 16.08
N VAL A 55 -3.42 -1.89 16.45
CA VAL A 55 -2.34 -0.88 16.56
C VAL A 55 -2.07 -0.18 15.22
N LEU A 56 -2.15 -0.91 14.10
CA LEU A 56 -2.00 -0.35 12.76
C LEU A 56 -3.12 0.66 12.45
N GLU A 57 -4.35 0.29 12.74
CA GLU A 57 -5.56 1.04 12.42
C GLU A 57 -5.66 2.35 13.23
N ILE A 58 -5.24 2.33 14.51
CA ILE A 58 -5.16 3.55 15.34
C ILE A 58 -3.89 4.38 15.08
N LYS A 59 -3.09 4.02 14.07
CA LYS A 59 -1.89 4.74 13.62
C LYS A 59 -0.76 4.84 14.67
N GLU A 60 -0.68 3.88 15.58
CA GLU A 60 0.41 3.80 16.58
C GLU A 60 1.67 3.14 15.97
N LEU A 61 2.30 3.82 15.03
CA LEU A 61 3.28 3.22 14.09
C LEU A 61 4.57 2.74 14.75
N ASP A 62 5.07 3.48 15.73
CA ASP A 62 6.26 3.07 16.48
C ASP A 62 6.01 1.76 17.24
N ILE A 63 4.80 1.57 17.77
CA ILE A 63 4.38 0.33 18.43
C ILE A 63 4.17 -0.77 17.40
N PHE A 64 3.48 -0.48 16.29
CA PHE A 64 3.22 -1.43 15.22
C PHE A 64 4.52 -2.00 14.64
N THR A 65 5.45 -1.12 14.27
CA THR A 65 6.75 -1.51 13.70
C THR A 65 7.59 -2.31 14.71
N TYR A 66 7.57 -1.93 15.98
CA TYR A 66 8.22 -2.69 17.05
C TYR A 66 7.64 -4.11 17.17
N LEU A 67 6.31 -4.24 17.22
CA LEU A 67 5.63 -5.53 17.38
C LEU A 67 5.84 -6.45 16.17
N LEU A 68 5.83 -5.89 14.94
CA LEU A 68 6.06 -6.66 13.72
C LEU A 68 7.51 -7.19 13.62
N LYS A 69 8.52 -6.39 14.03
CA LYS A 69 9.93 -6.85 14.02
C LYS A 69 10.19 -8.03 14.95
N VAL A 70 9.54 -8.04 16.11
CA VAL A 70 9.73 -9.10 17.12
C VAL A 70 9.18 -10.44 16.61
N LYS A 71 8.17 -10.43 15.74
CA LYS A 71 7.57 -11.63 15.16
C LYS A 71 7.41 -11.41 13.67
N LYS A 72 8.39 -11.83 12.85
CA LYS A 72 8.19 -11.88 11.39
C LYS A 72 6.87 -12.61 11.11
N ARG A 73 5.92 -11.91 10.49
CA ARG A 73 4.60 -12.45 10.20
C ARG A 73 4.46 -12.76 8.72
N LYS A 74 3.74 -13.83 8.42
CA LYS A 74 3.11 -14.03 7.12
C LYS A 74 2.02 -12.97 6.96
N LEU A 75 1.71 -12.56 5.73
CA LEU A 75 0.56 -11.71 5.46
C LEU A 75 -0.70 -12.34 6.08
N TRP A 76 -1.56 -11.51 6.68
CA TRP A 76 -2.76 -11.98 7.38
C TRP A 76 -3.95 -11.09 7.05
N HIS A 77 -5.12 -11.69 7.18
CA HIS A 77 -6.40 -11.05 6.92
C HIS A 77 -7.10 -10.70 8.22
N TYR A 78 -7.81 -9.59 8.25
CA TYR A 78 -8.58 -9.16 9.42
C TYR A 78 -9.72 -8.21 9.03
N LYS A 79 -10.66 -7.95 9.94
CA LYS A 79 -11.75 -6.98 9.74
C LYS A 79 -11.28 -5.58 10.15
N SER A 80 -11.37 -4.59 9.27
CA SER A 80 -10.85 -3.21 9.47
C SER A 80 -11.70 -2.38 10.45
N LEU A 81 -11.13 -1.42 11.19
CA LEU A 81 -11.83 -0.25 11.78
C LEU A 81 -12.22 0.75 10.70
N ILE A 82 -11.34 0.94 9.72
CA ILE A 82 -11.50 1.93 8.65
C ILE A 82 -12.46 1.38 7.58
N GLN A 83 -13.51 0.66 7.99
CA GLN A 83 -14.41 -0.02 7.09
C GLN A 83 -15.16 0.98 6.19
N GLU A 84 -14.99 0.81 4.89
CA GLU A 84 -16.11 0.96 3.95
C GLU A 84 -17.13 -0.14 4.32
N LEU A 85 -18.43 0.13 4.22
CA LEU A 85 -19.52 -0.76 4.69
C LEU A 85 -19.44 -2.20 4.15
N ASP A 86 -18.68 -2.43 3.07
CA ASP A 86 -18.66 -3.68 2.30
C ASP A 86 -17.30 -4.44 2.34
N VAL A 87 -16.44 -4.23 3.34
CA VAL A 87 -15.16 -5.00 3.43
C VAL A 87 -15.27 -6.16 4.43
N CYS A 88 -15.19 -7.39 3.92
CA CYS A 88 -15.21 -8.63 4.72
C CYS A 88 -13.87 -8.88 5.40
N GLN A 89 -12.79 -8.91 4.63
CA GLN A 89 -11.43 -9.14 5.14
C GLN A 89 -10.43 -8.27 4.38
N THR A 90 -9.70 -7.43 5.11
CA THR A 90 -8.60 -6.61 4.58
C THR A 90 -7.24 -7.24 4.92
N THR A 91 -6.16 -6.69 4.37
CA THR A 91 -4.79 -7.00 4.78
C THR A 91 -4.08 -5.73 5.27
N PRO A 92 -2.97 -5.84 6.04
CA PRO A 92 -2.18 -4.68 6.46
C PRO A 92 -1.72 -3.78 5.30
N LEU A 93 -1.50 -4.36 4.10
CA LEU A 93 -1.11 -3.60 2.91
C LEU A 93 -2.24 -2.69 2.44
N HIS A 94 -3.48 -3.20 2.37
CA HIS A 94 -4.65 -2.40 2.01
C HIS A 94 -4.92 -1.30 3.03
N THR A 95 -4.78 -1.58 4.33
CA THR A 95 -4.92 -0.55 5.36
C THR A 95 -3.86 0.54 5.22
N ALA A 96 -2.60 0.20 4.94
CA ALA A 96 -1.56 1.20 4.68
C ALA A 96 -1.87 2.08 3.45
N ILE A 97 -2.49 1.51 2.41
CA ILE A 97 -2.97 2.25 1.22
C ILE A 97 -4.11 3.20 1.59
N ARG A 98 -5.13 2.74 2.32
CA ARG A 98 -6.24 3.60 2.77
C ARG A 98 -5.76 4.75 3.66
N LEU A 99 -4.74 4.49 4.48
CA LEU A 99 -4.09 5.50 5.31
C LEU A 99 -3.19 6.46 4.53
N GLN A 100 -2.99 6.23 3.22
CA GLN A 100 -2.06 6.99 2.36
C GLN A 100 -0.67 7.11 3.00
N ASN A 101 -0.22 6.06 3.66
CA ASN A 101 1.02 6.09 4.44
C ASN A 101 2.10 5.23 3.78
N SER A 102 2.88 5.86 2.90
CA SER A 102 3.97 5.24 2.15
C SER A 102 5.04 4.63 3.03
N LYS A 103 5.32 5.22 4.21
CA LYS A 103 6.31 4.71 5.16
C LYS A 103 5.87 3.38 5.78
N ILE A 104 4.61 3.28 6.20
CA ILE A 104 4.05 2.01 6.68
C ILE A 104 4.04 0.99 5.54
N LEU A 105 3.56 1.39 4.37
CA LEU A 105 3.45 0.49 3.24
C LEU A 105 4.82 -0.07 2.85
N SER A 106 5.84 0.78 2.69
CA SER A 106 7.22 0.35 2.44
C SER A 106 7.71 -0.58 3.54
N PHE A 107 7.49 -0.23 4.81
CA PHE A 107 7.89 -1.07 5.93
C PHE A 107 7.23 -2.45 5.89
N LEU A 108 5.95 -2.53 5.55
CA LEU A 108 5.23 -3.80 5.42
C LEU A 108 5.75 -4.62 4.26
N LEU A 109 5.95 -4.01 3.10
CA LEU A 109 6.50 -4.66 1.90
C LEU A 109 7.91 -5.23 2.15
N ASP A 110 8.69 -4.59 3.01
CA ASP A 110 10.04 -5.05 3.37
C ASP A 110 10.07 -6.15 4.44
N ASN A 111 9.00 -6.30 5.25
CA ASN A 111 9.03 -7.13 6.46
C ASN A 111 7.98 -8.26 6.50
N ILE A 112 6.93 -8.20 5.68
CA ILE A 112 5.91 -9.25 5.60
C ILE A 112 6.30 -10.29 4.56
N LEU A 113 6.14 -11.57 4.92
CA LEU A 113 6.29 -12.68 3.98
C LEU A 113 4.99 -12.85 3.17
N ILE A 114 5.05 -12.55 1.88
CA ILE A 114 3.99 -12.81 0.89
C ILE A 114 4.30 -14.16 0.25
N LYS A 115 3.44 -15.16 0.45
CA LYS A 115 3.69 -16.52 -0.05
C LYS A 115 3.05 -16.76 -1.40
N SER A 116 1.84 -16.25 -1.56
CA SER A 116 1.08 -16.34 -2.78
C SER A 116 0.55 -14.96 -3.14
N VAL A 117 0.38 -14.75 -4.44
CA VAL A 117 -0.38 -13.62 -4.97
C VAL A 117 -1.80 -13.58 -4.40
N VAL A 118 -2.43 -14.74 -4.18
CA VAL A 118 -3.79 -14.84 -3.63
C VAL A 118 -3.87 -14.24 -2.22
N ASP A 119 -2.77 -14.26 -1.46
CA ASP A 119 -2.72 -13.66 -0.12
C ASP A 119 -2.85 -12.13 -0.16
N LEU A 120 -2.55 -11.51 -1.31
CA LEU A 120 -2.58 -10.07 -1.48
C LEU A 120 -3.98 -9.51 -1.58
N TYR A 121 -5.01 -10.34 -1.72
CA TYR A 121 -6.36 -9.87 -1.98
C TYR A 121 -7.12 -9.57 -0.69
N GLU A 122 -7.86 -8.47 -0.68
CA GLU A 122 -8.93 -8.17 0.27
C GLU A 122 -10.24 -8.77 -0.27
N THR A 123 -11.09 -9.29 0.62
CA THR A 123 -12.39 -9.85 0.27
C THR A 123 -13.55 -8.94 0.69
N ARG A 124 -14.63 -8.91 -0.10
CA ARG A 124 -15.85 -8.14 0.13
C ARG A 124 -17.09 -9.03 -0.05
N PRO A 125 -18.12 -8.95 0.81
CA PRO A 125 -19.37 -9.67 0.59
C PRO A 125 -20.19 -8.97 -0.49
N PHE A 126 -20.94 -9.74 -1.27
CA PHE A 126 -21.96 -9.24 -2.19
C PHE A 126 -23.32 -9.90 -1.94
N LEU A 127 -24.39 -9.32 -2.51
CA LEU A 127 -25.72 -9.92 -2.50
C LEU A 127 -25.65 -11.35 -3.05
N GLU A 128 -26.48 -12.25 -2.49
CA GLU A 128 -26.58 -13.66 -2.88
C GLU A 128 -25.34 -14.54 -2.63
N GLY A 129 -24.36 -14.06 -1.84
CA GLY A 129 -23.27 -14.90 -1.30
C GLY A 129 -21.99 -14.94 -2.15
N GLU A 130 -21.88 -14.09 -3.17
CA GLU A 130 -20.62 -13.92 -3.93
C GLU A 130 -19.57 -13.11 -3.15
N ILE A 131 -18.29 -13.37 -3.41
CA ILE A 131 -17.14 -12.70 -2.77
C ILE A 131 -16.30 -12.01 -3.83
N PHE A 132 -16.14 -10.68 -3.73
CA PHE A 132 -15.17 -9.96 -4.56
C PHE A 132 -13.80 -9.94 -3.93
N THR A 133 -12.79 -9.86 -4.79
CA THR A 133 -11.41 -9.70 -4.37
C THR A 133 -10.78 -8.46 -5.00
N ILE A 134 -10.08 -7.66 -4.20
CA ILE A 134 -9.33 -6.48 -4.65
C ILE A 134 -7.87 -6.65 -4.28
N ASN A 135 -6.96 -6.43 -5.24
CA ASN A 135 -5.53 -6.46 -4.96
C ASN A 135 -5.00 -5.05 -4.58
N PRO A 136 -3.78 -4.93 -4.03
CA PRO A 136 -3.28 -3.67 -3.51
C PRO A 136 -3.09 -2.57 -4.57
N LEU A 137 -2.63 -2.92 -5.78
CA LEU A 137 -2.47 -1.94 -6.87
C LEU A 137 -3.83 -1.40 -7.30
N ALA A 138 -4.77 -2.31 -7.40
CA ALA A 138 -6.14 -2.04 -7.76
C ALA A 138 -6.83 -1.09 -6.76
N LEU A 139 -6.67 -1.31 -5.45
CA LEU A 139 -7.10 -0.37 -4.41
C LEU A 139 -6.38 0.98 -4.52
N ALA A 140 -5.08 0.97 -4.81
CA ALA A 140 -4.27 2.18 -4.97
C ALA A 140 -4.61 2.99 -6.23
N LEU A 141 -5.46 2.47 -7.13
CA LEU A 141 -5.97 3.19 -8.29
C LEU A 141 -7.40 3.71 -8.10
N LYS A 142 -8.01 3.50 -6.92
CA LYS A 142 -9.25 4.20 -6.55
C LYS A 142 -9.02 5.69 -6.35
N LYS A 143 -9.97 6.52 -6.76
CA LYS A 143 -9.87 8.00 -6.73
C LYS A 143 -9.50 8.53 -5.35
N GLU A 144 -10.01 7.93 -4.29
CA GLU A 144 -9.80 8.29 -2.89
C GLU A 144 -8.37 8.01 -2.41
N TYR A 145 -7.70 7.03 -3.03
CA TYR A 145 -6.41 6.49 -2.57
C TYR A 145 -5.29 6.60 -3.61
N CYS A 146 -5.55 7.26 -4.75
CA CYS A 146 -4.64 7.28 -5.87
C CYS A 146 -3.49 8.28 -5.68
N SER A 147 -2.32 7.73 -5.35
CA SER A 147 -1.07 8.45 -5.09
C SER A 147 0.08 7.83 -5.87
N ALA A 148 0.82 8.66 -6.61
CA ALA A 148 2.01 8.25 -7.36
C ALA A 148 3.06 7.58 -6.47
N GLU A 149 3.23 8.04 -5.24
CA GLU A 149 4.18 7.46 -4.28
C GLU A 149 3.80 6.03 -3.89
N ILE A 150 2.52 5.82 -3.56
CA ILE A 150 1.99 4.50 -3.17
C ILE A 150 2.06 3.53 -4.36
N VAL A 151 1.60 3.96 -5.54
CA VAL A 151 1.65 3.15 -6.77
C VAL A 151 3.09 2.78 -7.12
N ASN A 152 4.01 3.74 -7.04
CA ASN A 152 5.43 3.48 -7.29
C ASN A 152 6.01 2.45 -6.31
N LEU A 153 5.68 2.54 -5.02
CA LEU A 153 6.13 1.54 -4.02
C LEU A 153 5.61 0.14 -4.34
N LEU A 154 4.31 0.02 -4.67
CA LEU A 154 3.70 -1.25 -5.02
C LEU A 154 4.34 -1.87 -6.27
N CYS A 155 4.50 -1.10 -7.35
CA CYS A 155 5.09 -1.60 -8.59
C CYS A 155 6.57 -2.00 -8.42
N ASN A 156 7.33 -1.27 -7.58
CA ASN A 156 8.72 -1.60 -7.28
C ASN A 156 8.87 -2.89 -6.48
N LYS A 157 8.04 -3.07 -5.44
CA LYS A 157 8.20 -4.16 -4.47
C LYS A 157 7.40 -5.40 -4.83
N LEU A 158 6.36 -5.26 -5.64
CA LEU A 158 5.47 -6.33 -6.08
C LEU A 158 5.31 -6.32 -7.61
N PRO A 159 6.39 -6.60 -8.37
CA PRO A 159 6.34 -6.58 -9.84
C PRO A 159 5.32 -7.58 -10.41
N GLN A 160 5.01 -8.65 -9.67
CA GLN A 160 3.97 -9.62 -10.03
C GLN A 160 2.56 -9.01 -10.12
N LEU A 161 2.31 -7.82 -9.55
CA LEU A 161 1.02 -7.13 -9.70
C LEU A 161 0.72 -6.76 -11.16
N LYS A 162 1.73 -6.63 -12.02
CA LYS A 162 1.57 -6.30 -13.45
C LYS A 162 0.78 -7.37 -14.23
N THR A 163 0.92 -8.63 -13.84
CA THR A 163 0.27 -9.76 -14.51
C THR A 163 -1.12 -10.05 -13.93
N LEU A 164 -1.50 -9.38 -12.84
CA LEU A 164 -2.76 -9.58 -12.14
C LEU A 164 -3.80 -8.59 -12.64
N ASN A 165 -4.06 -8.67 -13.93
CA ASN A 165 -5.28 -8.13 -14.49
C ASN A 165 -6.37 -9.13 -14.16
N ARG A 166 -7.00 -9.02 -12.99
CA ARG A 166 -8.39 -9.42 -12.80
C ARG A 166 -8.84 -9.14 -11.37
N TYR A 167 -9.86 -8.29 -11.32
CA TYR A 167 -10.98 -8.48 -10.43
C TYR A 167 -11.86 -9.53 -11.11
N GLU A 168 -12.11 -10.67 -10.46
CA GLU A 168 -13.18 -11.56 -10.88
C GLU A 168 -14.34 -11.34 -9.92
N GLY A 169 -15.37 -10.67 -10.41
CA GLY A 169 -16.69 -10.69 -9.82
C GLY A 169 -17.52 -9.45 -10.18
N GLN A 170 -18.80 -9.71 -10.43
CA GLN A 170 -19.75 -8.75 -10.95
C GLN A 170 -20.40 -7.93 -9.83
N GLN A 171 -20.46 -6.60 -10.03
CA GLN A 171 -21.12 -5.59 -9.18
C GLN A 171 -20.19 -4.83 -8.22
N LEU A 172 -19.14 -4.28 -8.81
CA LEU A 172 -18.65 -2.95 -8.46
C LEU A 172 -19.75 -1.88 -8.73
N SER A 173 -19.70 -0.72 -8.06
CA SER A 173 -20.51 0.44 -8.52
C SER A 173 -20.27 0.61 -10.03
N TYR A 174 -21.26 1.04 -10.83
CA TYR A 174 -21.07 1.10 -12.29
C TYR A 174 -19.75 1.79 -12.69
N ASN A 175 -19.39 2.85 -11.96
CA ASN A 175 -18.12 3.57 -12.11
C ASN A 175 -16.90 2.71 -11.75
N ASP A 176 -16.92 2.03 -10.61
CA ASP A 176 -15.85 1.11 -10.21
C ASP A 176 -15.74 -0.08 -11.19
N ARG A 177 -16.86 -0.61 -11.70
CA ARG A 177 -16.89 -1.72 -12.65
C ARG A 177 -16.21 -1.34 -13.96
N MET A 178 -16.58 -0.17 -14.47
CA MET A 178 -15.95 0.42 -15.66
C MET A 178 -14.45 0.60 -15.43
N LEU A 179 -14.05 1.17 -14.29
CA LEU A 179 -12.64 1.39 -13.96
C LEU A 179 -11.87 0.06 -13.82
N PHE A 180 -12.40 -0.95 -13.15
CA PHE A 180 -11.60 -2.07 -12.67
C PHE A 180 -11.73 -3.37 -13.47
N GLU A 181 -12.85 -3.61 -14.15
CA GLU A 181 -13.01 -4.76 -15.04
C GLU A 181 -12.59 -4.47 -16.49
N SER A 182 -12.81 -3.23 -16.96
CA SER A 182 -12.75 -2.92 -18.40
C SER A 182 -11.53 -2.09 -18.82
N MET A 183 -10.85 -1.45 -17.87
CA MET A 183 -9.70 -0.57 -18.13
C MET A 183 -8.41 -1.18 -17.59
N CYS A 184 -7.33 -1.06 -18.37
CA CYS A 184 -6.00 -1.36 -17.85
C CYS A 184 -5.55 -0.28 -16.83
N PRO A 185 -4.53 -0.54 -15.99
CA PRO A 185 -4.07 0.42 -14.98
C PRO A 185 -3.74 1.83 -15.52
N LEU A 186 -3.19 1.92 -16.73
CA LEU A 186 -2.93 3.22 -17.37
C LEU A 186 -4.23 3.96 -17.71
N GLN A 187 -5.24 3.26 -18.23
CA GLN A 187 -6.56 3.84 -18.49
C GLN A 187 -7.25 4.25 -17.18
N GLN A 188 -7.14 3.44 -16.12
CA GLN A 188 -7.66 3.77 -14.79
C GLN A 188 -7.08 5.09 -14.29
N ALA A 189 -5.77 5.30 -14.41
CA ALA A 189 -5.11 6.55 -14.02
C ALA A 189 -5.62 7.76 -14.82
N LEU A 190 -5.84 7.61 -16.13
CA LEU A 190 -6.41 8.67 -16.98
C LEU A 190 -7.87 8.98 -16.61
N ALA A 191 -8.69 7.97 -16.37
CA ALA A 191 -10.11 8.13 -16.05
C ALA A 191 -10.38 8.90 -14.74
N ILE A 192 -9.42 8.87 -13.81
CA ILE A 192 -9.45 9.68 -12.57
C ILE A 192 -8.55 10.92 -12.65
N GLU A 193 -8.04 11.25 -13.84
CA GLU A 193 -7.20 12.41 -14.14
C GLU A 193 -5.90 12.49 -13.32
N LYS A 194 -5.32 11.34 -12.97
CA LYS A 194 -4.05 11.21 -12.23
C LYS A 194 -2.88 10.97 -13.18
N LEU A 195 -2.46 12.03 -13.87
CA LEU A 195 -1.40 11.98 -14.90
C LEU A 195 -0.03 11.59 -14.33
N ASP A 196 0.28 11.99 -13.10
CA ASP A 196 1.50 11.60 -12.39
C ASP A 196 1.57 10.09 -12.14
N VAL A 197 0.44 9.48 -11.77
CA VAL A 197 0.29 8.03 -11.60
C VAL A 197 0.43 7.31 -12.93
N PHE A 198 -0.14 7.86 -14.01
CA PHE A 198 0.07 7.32 -15.36
C PHE A 198 1.56 7.23 -15.69
N ILE A 199 2.33 8.30 -15.46
CA ILE A 199 3.77 8.32 -15.73
C ILE A 199 4.51 7.27 -14.89
N VAL A 200 4.14 7.09 -13.62
CA VAL A 200 4.71 6.04 -12.76
C VAL A 200 4.42 4.65 -13.35
N LEU A 201 3.17 4.36 -13.69
CA LEU A 201 2.79 3.08 -14.29
C LEU A 201 3.55 2.85 -15.60
N TYR A 202 3.64 3.85 -16.48
CA TYR A 202 4.38 3.71 -17.74
C TYR A 202 5.87 3.40 -17.51
N LYS A 203 6.53 4.08 -16.56
CA LYS A 203 7.92 3.78 -16.16
C LYS A 203 8.09 2.36 -15.64
N HIS A 204 7.05 1.80 -15.04
CA HIS A 204 6.99 0.41 -14.61
C HIS A 204 6.62 -0.57 -15.72
N GLY A 205 6.56 -0.14 -16.99
CA GLY A 205 6.38 -1.02 -18.14
C GLY A 205 4.94 -1.49 -18.37
N PHE A 206 3.95 -0.76 -17.85
CA PHE A 206 2.57 -0.99 -18.29
C PHE A 206 2.41 -0.55 -19.75
N PRO A 207 1.73 -1.35 -20.60
CA PRO A 207 1.74 -1.14 -22.04
C PRO A 207 0.85 0.04 -22.46
N LEU A 208 1.39 0.92 -23.30
CA LEU A 208 0.59 1.89 -24.04
C LEU A 208 -0.23 1.16 -25.11
N THR A 209 -1.43 1.65 -25.36
CA THR A 209 -2.37 1.09 -26.35
C THR A 209 -3.06 2.22 -27.13
N SER A 210 -3.70 1.89 -28.25
CA SER A 210 -4.54 2.87 -28.96
C SER A 210 -5.69 3.39 -28.09
N LYS A 211 -6.19 2.59 -27.12
CA LYS A 211 -7.22 3.03 -26.17
C LYS A 211 -6.68 4.09 -25.20
N THR A 212 -5.47 3.90 -24.65
CA THR A 212 -4.85 4.92 -23.79
C THR A 212 -4.53 6.20 -24.56
N LEU A 213 -4.18 6.10 -25.85
CA LEU A 213 -4.02 7.29 -26.72
C LEU A 213 -5.35 8.04 -26.87
N GLN A 214 -6.44 7.34 -27.18
CA GLN A 214 -7.77 7.96 -27.28
C GLN A 214 -8.17 8.68 -26.00
N ASP A 215 -7.88 8.08 -24.83
CA ASP A 215 -8.17 8.69 -23.54
C ASP A 215 -7.30 9.94 -23.29
N CYS A 216 -6.01 9.94 -23.66
CA CYS A 216 -5.16 11.14 -23.64
C CYS A 216 -5.71 12.26 -24.54
N ILE A 217 -6.24 11.93 -25.72
CA ILE A 217 -6.83 12.90 -26.65
C ILE A 217 -8.09 13.53 -26.06
N LYS A 218 -8.98 12.72 -25.48
CA LYS A 218 -10.20 13.22 -24.81
C LYS A 218 -9.85 14.19 -23.69
N LEU A 219 -8.78 13.91 -22.94
CA LEU A 219 -8.27 14.77 -21.87
C LEU A 219 -7.43 15.96 -22.38
N GLN A 220 -7.17 16.05 -23.68
CA GLN A 220 -6.29 17.04 -24.31
C GLN A 220 -4.87 17.06 -23.70
N TRP A 221 -4.40 15.92 -23.21
CA TRP A 221 -3.09 15.79 -22.56
C TRP A 221 -1.97 15.65 -23.61
N LYS A 222 -1.36 16.78 -23.97
CA LYS A 222 -0.35 16.87 -25.06
C LYS A 222 0.84 15.94 -24.84
N GLU A 223 1.41 15.94 -23.64
CA GLU A 223 2.58 15.11 -23.34
C GLU A 223 2.26 13.61 -23.44
N GLY A 224 1.03 13.23 -23.06
CA GLY A 224 0.54 11.87 -23.22
C GLY A 224 0.41 11.47 -24.69
N ILE A 225 -0.14 12.36 -25.54
CA ILE A 225 -0.27 12.13 -26.98
C ILE A 225 1.12 11.97 -27.64
N GLU A 226 2.03 12.90 -27.35
CA GLU A 226 3.41 12.85 -27.86
C GLU A 226 4.13 11.57 -27.43
N LEU A 227 3.93 11.14 -26.19
CA LEU A 227 4.50 9.90 -25.66
C LEU A 227 4.04 8.68 -26.48
N HIS A 228 2.76 8.61 -26.84
CA HIS A 228 2.24 7.50 -27.65
C HIS A 228 2.81 7.52 -29.07
N HIS A 229 2.86 8.67 -29.73
CA HIS A 229 3.45 8.80 -31.07
C HIS A 229 4.95 8.40 -31.07
N LYS A 230 5.71 8.80 -30.04
CA LYS A 230 7.12 8.40 -29.86
C LYS A 230 7.28 6.88 -29.71
N ASN A 231 6.26 6.19 -29.23
CA ASN A 231 6.24 4.73 -29.10
C ASN A 231 5.56 4.05 -30.31
N GLY A 232 5.33 4.76 -31.41
CA GLY A 232 4.76 4.21 -32.65
C GLY A 232 3.25 3.93 -32.60
N ILE A 233 2.55 4.42 -31.57
CA ILE A 233 1.10 4.27 -31.44
C ILE A 233 0.46 5.52 -32.01
N ASN A 234 -0.12 5.40 -33.19
CA ASN A 234 -0.83 6.47 -33.89
C ASN A 234 -2.35 6.21 -33.84
N ASN A 235 -3.15 7.26 -34.04
CA ASN A 235 -4.57 7.07 -34.32
C ASN A 235 -4.71 6.32 -35.66
N CYS A 236 -5.30 5.12 -35.60
CA CYS A 236 -5.83 4.47 -36.79
C CYS A 236 -7.09 5.19 -37.27
#